data_AF-A0A3B8U257-F1
#
_entry.id   AF-A0A3B8U257-F1
#
_cell.length_a   1.000
_cell.length_b   1.000
_cell.length_c   1.000
_cell.angle_alpha   90.00
_cell.angle_beta   90.00
_cell.angle_gamma   90.00
#
_symmetry.space_group_name_H-M   'P 1'
#
loop_
_entity.id
_entity.type
_entity.pdbx_description
1 polymer ?
#
loop_
_entity_poly.entity_id
_entity_poly.type
_entity_poly.pdbx_seq_one_letter_code
_entity_poly.pdbx_strand_id
1 'polypeptide(L)'
;MQNSERILYFECGTGISGDMTVAALLDLGADRDKLMRVLEGIPGGGFEAKVSRVKKAGIDCCDFDVVPDEAHDGHDHDMEYLYGHLHERHEHEHDHDHDHHHDHD
;
A
#
# COMPACT_ATOMS: atom_id res chain seq x y z
N MET A 1 35.17 19.70 3.18
CA MET A 1 33.97 19.13 2.54
C MET A 1 33.00 20.27 2.33
N GLN A 2 32.69 20.62 1.08
CA GLN A 2 31.65 21.62 0.80
C GLN A 2 30.31 20.98 1.13
N ASN A 3 29.61 21.51 2.13
CA ASN A 3 28.21 21.18 2.36
C ASN A 3 27.42 21.83 1.21
N SER A 4 27.18 21.09 0.14
CA SER A 4 26.18 21.46 -0.86
C SER A 4 24.81 21.34 -0.19
N GLU A 5 24.12 22.46 0.00
CA GLU A 5 22.75 22.44 0.50
C GLU A 5 21.89 21.62 -0.47
N ARG A 6 21.27 20.56 0.05
CA ARG A 6 20.29 19.76 -0.69
C ARG A 6 18.91 20.16 -0.20
N ILE A 7 18.10 20.73 -1.09
CA ILE A 7 16.74 21.18 -0.78
C ILE A 7 15.77 20.11 -1.26
N LEU A 8 14.89 19.66 -0.37
CA LEU A 8 13.72 18.86 -0.70
C LEU A 8 12.50 19.77 -0.72
N TYR A 9 11.86 19.89 -1.88
CA TYR A 9 10.66 20.69 -2.07
C TYR A 9 9.50 19.74 -2.40
N PHE A 10 8.43 19.83 -1.61
CA PHE A 10 7.21 19.05 -1.83
C PHE A 10 6.12 19.95 -2.43
N GLU A 11 5.75 19.68 -3.67
CA GLU A 11 4.56 20.27 -4.29
C GLU A 11 3.35 19.38 -4.00
N CYS A 12 2.74 19.56 -2.82
CA CYS A 12 1.65 18.71 -2.34
C CYS A 12 0.27 19.06 -2.92
N GLY A 13 0.18 19.33 -4.23
CA GLY A 13 -1.10 19.63 -4.89
C GLY A 13 -2.13 18.49 -4.78
N THR A 14 -1.65 17.24 -4.70
CA THR A 14 -2.45 16.01 -4.56
C THR A 14 -2.03 15.14 -3.37
N GLY A 15 -1.19 15.68 -2.48
CA GLY A 15 -0.56 14.93 -1.40
C GLY A 15 0.61 14.04 -1.84
N ILE A 16 1.29 13.45 -0.85
CA ILE A 16 2.38 12.48 -1.00
C ILE A 16 2.18 11.39 0.05
N SER A 17 2.37 10.13 -0.32
CA SER A 17 2.29 9.01 0.61
C SER A 17 3.51 8.97 1.55
N GLY A 18 3.36 8.30 2.69
CA GLY A 18 4.39 8.25 3.73
C GLY A 18 5.68 7.58 3.26
N ASP A 19 5.58 6.49 2.51
CA ASP A 19 6.69 5.76 1.91
C ASP A 19 7.48 6.61 0.90
N MET A 20 6.78 7.33 0.00
CA MET A 20 7.39 8.28 -0.92
C MET A 20 8.10 9.42 -0.18
N THR A 21 7.56 9.86 0.95
CA THR A 21 8.19 10.88 1.81
C THR A 21 9.50 10.36 2.43
N VAL A 22 9.47 9.14 2.96
CA VAL A 22 10.66 8.49 3.54
C VAL A 22 11.74 8.29 2.47
N ALA A 23 11.37 7.78 1.30
CA ALA A 23 12.27 7.61 0.17
C ALA A 23 12.94 8.93 -0.24
N ALA A 24 12.17 10.02 -0.34
CA ALA A 24 12.70 11.34 -0.68
C ALA A 24 13.70 11.88 0.36
N LEU A 25 13.44 11.64 1.65
CA LEU A 25 14.36 12.02 2.73
C LEU A 25 15.66 11.21 2.69
N LEU A 26 15.57 9.90 2.44
CA LEU A 26 16.73 9.03 2.27
C LEU A 26 17.58 9.47 1.07
N ASP A 27 16.96 9.83 -0.05
CA ASP A 27 17.66 10.38 -1.22
C ASP A 27 18.35 11.72 -0.94
N LEU A 28 17.79 12.54 -0.03
CA LEU A 28 18.43 13.76 0.45
C LEU A 28 19.65 13.48 1.36
N GLY A 29 19.88 12.22 1.73
CA GLY A 29 20.96 11.77 2.59
C GLY A 29 20.58 11.64 4.06
N ALA A 30 19.30 11.40 4.38
CA ALA A 30 18.90 10.97 5.72
C ALA A 30 19.56 9.62 6.05
N ASP A 31 19.82 9.40 7.35
CA ASP A 31 20.51 8.22 7.85
C ASP A 31 19.60 6.99 7.82
N ARG A 32 19.91 6.05 6.92
CA ARG A 32 19.19 4.78 6.77
C ARG A 32 19.28 3.92 8.03
N ASP A 33 20.44 3.82 8.67
CA ASP A 33 20.62 2.96 9.84
C ASP A 33 19.80 3.47 11.02
N LYS A 34 19.72 4.79 11.16
CA LYS A 34 18.84 5.43 12.15
C LYS A 34 17.37 5.10 11.87
N LEU A 35 16.93 5.14 10.60
CA LEU A 35 15.58 4.76 10.22
C LEU A 35 15.28 3.30 10.60
N MET A 36 16.13 2.35 10.18
CA MET A 36 15.91 0.93 10.45
C MET A 36 15.80 0.63 11.95
N ARG A 37 16.68 1.23 12.78
CA ARG A 37 16.61 1.08 14.24
C ARG A 37 15.32 1.61 14.86
N VAL A 38 14.77 2.68 14.31
CA VAL A 38 13.49 3.23 14.79
C VAL A 38 12.34 2.30 14.41
N LEU A 39 12.37 1.72 13.20
CA LEU A 39 11.34 0.78 12.74
C LEU A 39 11.34 -0.53 13.54
N GLU A 40 12.50 -1.04 13.94
CA GLU A 40 12.63 -2.20 14.85
C GLU A 40 11.93 -1.98 16.22
N GLY A 41 11.76 -0.72 16.63
CA GLY A 41 11.10 -0.37 17.88
C GLY A 41 9.58 -0.35 17.83
N ILE A 42 8.97 -0.57 16.66
CA ILE A 42 7.50 -0.53 16.49
C ILE A 42 6.88 -1.81 17.08
N PRO A 43 6.05 -1.71 18.14
CA PRO A 43 5.38 -2.87 18.71
C PRO A 43 4.40 -3.47 17.69
N GLY A 44 4.40 -4.80 17.56
CA GLY A 44 3.53 -5.53 16.64
C GLY A 44 4.25 -6.12 15.42
N GLY A 45 5.39 -5.54 14.99
CA GLY A 45 6.14 -6.04 13.84
C GLY A 45 5.25 -6.25 12.61
N GLY A 46 5.47 -7.34 11.87
CA GLY A 46 4.57 -7.77 10.81
C GLY A 46 4.83 -7.13 9.46
N PHE A 47 5.98 -6.47 9.29
CA PHE A 47 6.39 -5.91 8.01
C PHE A 47 7.92 -5.90 7.87
N GLU A 48 8.38 -5.98 6.62
CA GLU A 48 9.75 -5.76 6.20
C GLU A 48 9.86 -4.42 5.45
N ALA A 49 10.80 -3.57 5.87
CA ALA A 49 11.10 -2.33 5.16
C ALA A 49 12.26 -2.53 4.17
N LYS A 50 12.01 -2.27 2.88
CA LYS A 50 12.99 -2.40 1.79
C LYS A 50 13.35 -1.02 1.25
N VAL A 51 14.65 -0.78 1.09
CA VAL A 51 15.18 0.44 0.48
C VAL A 51 15.95 0.05 -0.77
N SER A 52 15.53 0.56 -1.93
CA SER A 52 16.16 0.27 -3.21
C SER A 52 16.29 1.52 -4.09
N ARG A 53 17.05 1.42 -5.18
CA ARG A 53 17.09 2.44 -6.23
C ARG A 53 16.30 1.93 -7.43
N VAL A 54 15.38 2.75 -7.91
CA VAL A 54 14.50 2.41 -9.03
C VAL A 54 14.53 3.50 -10.09
N LYS A 55 14.23 3.13 -11.34
CA LYS A 55 13.98 4.09 -12.41
C LYS A 55 12.50 4.08 -12.76
N LYS A 56 11.76 5.10 -12.34
CA LYS A 56 10.32 5.27 -12.62
C LYS A 56 10.14 6.46 -13.57
N ALA A 57 9.48 6.25 -14.71
CA ALA A 57 9.27 7.28 -15.74
C ALA A 57 10.56 8.03 -16.17
N GLY A 58 11.70 7.33 -16.19
CA GLY A 58 13.00 7.92 -16.55
C GLY A 58 13.75 8.63 -15.42
N ILE A 59 13.15 8.76 -14.23
CA ILE A 59 13.74 9.38 -13.05
C ILE A 59 14.39 8.29 -12.19
N ASP A 60 15.65 8.50 -11.80
CA ASP A 60 16.37 7.61 -10.87
C ASP A 60 16.17 8.11 -9.43
N CYS A 61 15.44 7.34 -8.63
CA CYS A 61 15.01 7.70 -7.28
C CYS A 61 15.16 6.56 -6.27
N CYS A 62 15.22 6.91 -4.99
CA CYS A 62 15.03 5.94 -3.92
C CYS A 62 13.58 5.47 -3.91
N ASP A 63 13.39 4.19 -3.58
CA ASP A 63 12.12 3.55 -3.31
C ASP A 63 12.18 2.98 -1.90
N PHE A 64 11.20 3.34 -1.08
CA PHE A 64 11.00 2.77 0.25
C PHE A 64 9.72 1.97 0.19
N ASP A 65 9.81 0.66 0.39
CA ASP A 65 8.69 -0.27 0.28
C ASP A 65 8.45 -0.94 1.65
N VAL A 66 7.18 -1.03 2.04
CA VAL A 66 6.75 -1.63 3.31
C VAL A 66 5.97 -2.88 2.96
N VAL A 67 6.61 -4.03 3.10
CA VAL A 67 6.05 -5.33 2.73
C VAL A 67 5.48 -5.99 3.98
N PRO A 68 4.15 -6.18 4.11
CA PRO A 68 3.58 -6.94 5.21
C PRO A 68 4.04 -8.40 5.20
N ASP A 69 4.16 -8.99 6.38
CA ASP A 69 4.39 -10.43 6.51
C ASP A 69 3.11 -11.20 6.14
N GLU A 70 3.21 -12.47 5.73
CA GLU A 70 2.04 -13.28 5.29
C GLU A 70 0.88 -13.33 6.30
N ALA A 71 1.17 -13.23 7.60
CA ALA A 71 0.14 -13.20 8.65
C ALA A 71 -0.62 -11.86 8.73
N HIS A 72 -0.11 -10.81 8.10
CA HIS A 72 -0.63 -9.44 8.08
C HIS A 72 -0.88 -8.93 6.65
N ASP A 73 -0.72 -9.80 5.65
CA ASP A 73 -1.09 -9.54 4.26
C ASP A 73 -2.62 -9.61 4.19
N GLY A 74 -3.25 -8.43 4.32
CA GLY A 74 -4.68 -8.22 4.59
C GLY A 74 -5.63 -9.03 3.73
N HIS A 75 -5.86 -10.29 4.12
CA HIS A 75 -6.97 -11.14 3.69
C HIS A 75 -8.32 -10.67 4.27
N ASP A 76 -8.45 -9.40 4.67
CA ASP A 76 -9.69 -8.74 5.07
C ASP A 76 -10.54 -8.33 3.84
N HIS A 77 -10.55 -9.19 2.81
CA HIS A 77 -11.57 -9.18 1.76
C HIS A 77 -12.77 -10.07 2.12
N ASP A 78 -12.88 -10.54 3.35
CA ASP A 78 -14.20 -10.79 3.88
C ASP A 78 -14.90 -9.44 4.07
N MET A 79 -15.62 -9.02 3.03
CA MET A 79 -16.66 -7.99 3.10
C MET A 79 -17.78 -8.37 4.10
N GLU A 80 -17.54 -9.26 5.07
CA GLU A 80 -18.45 -9.68 6.12
C GLU A 80 -18.97 -8.48 6.90
N TYR A 81 -18.15 -7.45 7.12
CA TYR A 81 -18.61 -6.21 7.75
C TYR A 81 -19.58 -5.39 6.87
N LEU A 82 -19.53 -5.54 5.54
CA LEU A 82 -20.47 -4.89 4.62
C LEU A 82 -21.80 -5.64 4.54
N TYR A 83 -21.78 -6.97 4.68
CA TYR A 83 -22.95 -7.85 4.69
C TYR A 83 -23.42 -8.19 6.11
N GLY A 84 -23.46 -7.19 7.01
CA GLY A 84 -23.84 -7.34 8.41
C GLY A 84 -24.93 -8.40 8.63
N HIS A 85 -24.67 -9.32 9.57
CA HIS A 85 -25.38 -10.58 9.80
C HIS A 85 -26.91 -10.55 9.66
N LEU A 86 -27.42 -10.61 8.44
CA LEU A 86 -28.83 -10.82 8.12
C LEU A 86 -29.00 -12.24 7.57
N HIS A 87 -28.96 -13.22 8.46
CA HIS A 87 -29.40 -14.58 8.16
C HIS A 87 -30.31 -15.11 9.28
N GLU A 88 -31.53 -14.56 9.37
CA GLU A 88 -32.68 -15.42 9.64
C GLU A 88 -33.07 -16.09 8.31
N ARG A 89 -32.91 -17.42 8.25
CA ARG A 89 -33.29 -18.24 7.09
C ARG A 89 -34.78 -18.05 6.77
N HIS A 90 -35.06 -17.41 5.64
CA HIS A 90 -36.30 -17.62 4.91
C HIS A 90 -35.96 -18.35 3.60
N GLU A 91 -36.26 -19.64 3.57
CA GLU A 91 -36.23 -20.46 2.36
C GLU A 91 -37.35 -19.99 1.42
N HIS A 92 -36.97 -19.41 0.29
CA HIS A 92 -37.85 -19.26 -0.86
C HIS A 92 -37.13 -19.85 -2.08
N GLU A 93 -37.49 -21.08 -2.42
CA GLU A 93 -37.23 -21.69 -3.73
C GLU A 93 -37.94 -20.84 -4.80
N HIS A 94 -37.17 -20.18 -5.66
CA HIS A 94 -37.64 -19.68 -6.93
C HIS A 94 -36.74 -20.23 -8.03
N ASP A 95 -37.23 -21.29 -8.66
CA ASP A 95 -36.70 -21.86 -9.89
C ASP A 95 -37.05 -20.92 -11.04
N HIS A 96 -36.05 -20.24 -11.59
CA HIS A 96 -36.20 -19.40 -12.78
C HIS A 96 -35.15 -19.80 -13.81
N ASP A 97 -35.55 -20.73 -14.67
CA ASP A 97 -34.94 -20.99 -15.97
C ASP A 97 -35.03 -19.70 -16.82
N HIS A 98 -33.87 -19.13 -17.15
CA HIS A 98 -33.78 -18.02 -18.10
C HIS A 98 -32.83 -18.41 -19.25
N ASP A 99 -33.45 -18.93 -20.31
CA ASP A 99 -32.89 -18.99 -21.66
C ASP A 99 -32.64 -17.56 -22.15
N HIS A 100 -31.37 -17.19 -22.33
CA HIS A 100 -30.99 -15.93 -22.95
C HIS A 100 -30.56 -16.16 -24.41
N HIS A 101 -31.52 -15.98 -25.32
CA HIS A 101 -31.27 -15.81 -26.74
C HIS A 101 -30.64 -14.41 -26.99
N HIS A 102 -29.43 -14.39 -27.56
CA HIS A 102 -28.82 -13.18 -28.11
C HIS A 102 -29.06 -13.12 -29.62
N ASP A 103 -29.90 -12.19 -30.06
CA ASP A 103 -29.90 -11.71 -31.45
C ASP A 103 -28.96 -10.50 -31.55
N HIS A 104 -28.05 -10.56 -32.52
CA HIS A 104 -27.14 -9.48 -32.91
C HIS A 104 -27.66 -8.85 -34.21
N ASP A 105 -27.85 -7.53 -34.19
CA ASP A 105 -27.81 -6.66 -35.38
C ASP A 105 -26.41 -6.03 -35.51
#